data_AF-A0A1M2ZSH1-F1
#
_entry.id   AF-A0A1M2ZSH1-F1
#
_cell.length_a   1.000
_cell.length_b   1.000
_cell.length_c   1.000
_cell.angle_alpha   90.00
_cell.angle_beta   90.00
_cell.angle_gamma   90.00
#
_symmetry.space_group_name_H-M   'P 1'
#
loop_
_entity.id
_entity.type
_entity.pdbx_description
1 polymer ?
#
loop_
_entity_poly.entity_id
_entity_poly.type
_entity_poly.pdbx_seq_one_letter_code
_entity_poly.pdbx_strand_id
1 'polypeptide(L)'
;MNKGRSFAYATAAALALGSTTSADAVIINIIDAGGTITPGSVYDVNFKAAKWFFESIFKDDITVDLKVNVVNGSTSGALGLALTSPISTKQTDWRAAIIADAKTSLDSVAIANLANFSSSTVGISPAVQKALGIYKGPDFITALIGADSYTSYNVGYQYDYDTRDGIQGVALDFLNVVLQELGHGLGFSSGVRDGNTLDSRPSNADMFRYKDGEWDITWGGKPYFSIDGGANPLFGNSYFTPGDDGRQPSHWRDAERIRGSSTMCGQELEPQIGGMDPTANYCQIGVWTANDLAVFDAIGWDVAVDVLQNPGWSMSTAQIMRNYLASVPEPSTWAMMIFGFGAVGAAMRRRPRVSVRFV
;
A
#
# COMPACT_ATOMS: atom_id res chain seq x y z
N MET A 1 6.46 52.82 -57.76
CA MET A 1 7.49 52.35 -56.80
C MET A 1 6.84 52.23 -55.42
N ASN A 2 6.99 51.07 -54.79
CA ASN A 2 6.72 50.65 -53.38
C ASN A 2 5.41 51.09 -52.71
N LYS A 3 4.37 50.25 -52.54
CA LYS A 3 4.25 48.99 -51.74
C LYS A 3 4.82 49.09 -50.32
N GLY A 4 3.93 49.29 -49.34
CA GLY A 4 4.16 49.03 -47.91
C GLY A 4 3.01 48.19 -47.36
N ARG A 5 3.31 46.95 -46.99
CA ARG A 5 2.38 45.93 -46.48
C ARG A 5 2.26 46.06 -44.96
N SER A 6 1.03 46.15 -44.45
CA SER A 6 0.77 45.99 -43.01
C SER A 6 0.58 44.50 -42.70
N PHE A 7 1.50 43.93 -41.92
CA PHE A 7 1.43 42.56 -41.43
C PHE A 7 0.43 42.45 -40.28
N ALA A 8 -0.56 41.56 -40.40
CA ALA A 8 -1.41 41.13 -39.31
C ALA A 8 -0.64 40.11 -38.47
N TYR A 9 -0.48 40.38 -37.18
CA TYR A 9 0.01 39.41 -36.21
C TYR A 9 -1.15 38.49 -35.81
N ALA A 10 -1.16 37.27 -36.36
CA ALA A 10 -1.98 36.19 -35.85
C ALA A 10 -1.18 35.47 -34.76
N THR A 11 -1.53 35.71 -33.49
CA THR A 11 -1.06 34.88 -32.38
C THR A 11 -1.75 33.52 -32.46
N ALA A 12 -1.02 32.51 -32.94
CA ALA A 12 -1.43 31.12 -32.85
C ALA A 12 -1.29 30.66 -31.39
N ALA A 13 -2.40 30.37 -30.73
CA ALA A 13 -2.41 29.62 -29.48
C ALA A 13 -2.06 28.17 -29.81
N ALA A 14 -0.82 27.75 -29.53
CA ALA A 14 -0.44 26.36 -29.59
C ALA A 14 -1.16 25.61 -28.47
N LEU A 15 -2.12 24.75 -28.82
CA LEU A 15 -2.56 23.68 -27.92
C LEU A 15 -1.38 22.73 -27.75
N ALA A 16 -0.73 22.78 -26.59
CA ALA A 16 0.08 21.67 -26.12
C ALA A 16 -0.88 20.50 -25.86
N LEU A 17 -1.00 19.59 -26.83
CA LEU A 17 -1.46 18.24 -26.58
C LEU A 17 -0.40 17.62 -25.67
N GLY A 18 -0.63 17.70 -24.36
CA GLY A 18 0.15 16.95 -23.39
C GLY A 18 0.09 15.49 -23.80
N SER A 19 1.25 14.91 -24.10
CA SER A 19 1.40 13.46 -24.09
C SER A 19 0.98 12.98 -22.71
N THR A 20 -0.15 12.29 -22.63
CA THR A 20 -0.48 11.48 -21.46
C THR A 20 0.55 10.36 -21.41
N THR A 21 1.68 10.60 -20.75
CA THR A 21 2.43 9.50 -20.16
C THR A 21 1.41 8.76 -19.30
N SER A 22 1.25 7.45 -19.52
CA SER A 22 0.59 6.59 -18.53
C SER A 22 1.19 6.98 -17.18
N ALA A 23 0.36 7.32 -16.20
CA ALA A 23 0.89 7.54 -14.88
C ALA A 23 1.32 6.16 -14.40
N ASP A 24 2.64 5.90 -14.35
CA ASP A 24 3.23 4.67 -13.79
C ASP A 24 2.85 4.61 -12.31
N ALA A 25 1.65 4.09 -12.04
CA ALA A 25 1.03 4.08 -10.74
C ALA A 25 0.07 2.92 -10.64
N VAL A 26 0.15 2.22 -9.52
CA VAL A 26 -0.78 1.13 -9.22
C VAL A 26 -2.21 1.67 -9.15
N ILE A 27 -3.15 0.86 -9.62
CA ILE A 27 -4.57 1.07 -9.42
C ILE A 27 -5.07 0.02 -8.42
N ILE A 28 -5.47 0.46 -7.24
CA ILE A 28 -6.07 -0.40 -6.21
C ILE A 28 -7.60 -0.33 -6.32
N ASN A 29 -8.21 -1.43 -6.70
CA ASN A 29 -9.66 -1.57 -6.75
C ASN A 29 -10.17 -2.21 -5.45
N ILE A 30 -10.89 -1.42 -4.64
CA ILE A 30 -11.52 -1.91 -3.40
C ILE A 30 -12.90 -2.48 -3.74
N ILE A 31 -13.09 -3.77 -3.50
CA ILE A 31 -14.34 -4.49 -3.76
C ILE A 31 -15.03 -4.79 -2.42
N ASP A 32 -16.12 -4.08 -2.13
CA ASP A 32 -16.92 -4.31 -0.92
C ASP A 32 -17.73 -5.62 -1.04
N ALA A 33 -17.35 -6.62 -0.26
CA ALA A 33 -18.03 -7.91 -0.20
C ALA A 33 -19.30 -7.88 0.66
N GLY A 34 -19.39 -6.97 1.63
CA GLY A 34 -20.47 -6.91 2.61
C GLY A 34 -21.55 -5.89 2.27
N GLY A 35 -21.32 -5.02 1.28
CA GLY A 35 -22.23 -3.92 0.91
C GLY A 35 -22.37 -2.86 2.01
N THR A 36 -21.44 -2.82 2.96
CA THR A 36 -21.48 -1.93 4.14
C THR A 36 -20.74 -0.60 3.90
N ILE A 37 -19.87 -0.55 2.89
CA ILE A 37 -19.08 0.63 2.53
C ILE A 37 -19.92 1.49 1.59
N THR A 38 -20.73 2.37 2.19
CA THR A 38 -21.55 3.33 1.45
C THR A 38 -20.79 4.62 1.15
N PRO A 39 -20.96 5.25 -0.03
CA PRO A 39 -20.27 6.49 -0.37
C PRO A 39 -20.47 7.59 0.70
N GLY A 40 -19.36 8.17 1.17
CA GLY A 40 -19.35 9.20 2.22
C GLY A 40 -19.47 8.69 3.65
N SER A 41 -19.64 7.39 3.87
CA SER A 41 -19.54 6.81 5.22
C SER A 41 -18.12 6.87 5.78
N VAL A 42 -17.97 6.74 7.09
CA VAL A 42 -16.65 6.68 7.74
C VAL A 42 -15.77 5.56 7.16
N TYR A 43 -16.36 4.43 6.78
CA TYR A 43 -15.64 3.34 6.14
C TYR A 43 -15.14 3.74 4.75
N ASP A 44 -16.00 4.32 3.91
CA ASP A 44 -15.63 4.77 2.57
C ASP A 44 -14.47 5.77 2.59
N VAL A 45 -14.50 6.73 3.52
CA VAL A 45 -13.40 7.71 3.68
C VAL A 45 -12.10 7.01 4.07
N ASN A 46 -12.13 6.09 5.03
CA ASN A 46 -10.93 5.38 5.50
C ASN A 46 -10.35 4.44 4.44
N PHE A 47 -11.18 3.68 3.71
CA PHE A 47 -10.70 2.83 2.62
C PHE A 47 -10.14 3.65 1.45
N LYS A 48 -10.72 4.81 1.14
CA LYS A 48 -10.17 5.71 0.12
C LYS A 48 -8.86 6.36 0.57
N ALA A 49 -8.73 6.71 1.85
CA ALA A 49 -7.47 7.21 2.41
C ALA A 49 -6.36 6.16 2.33
N ALA A 50 -6.67 4.90 2.67
CA ALA A 50 -5.74 3.78 2.56
C ALA A 50 -5.36 3.49 1.10
N LYS A 51 -6.34 3.47 0.18
CA LYS A 51 -6.10 3.38 -1.27
C LYS A 51 -5.18 4.50 -1.74
N TRP A 52 -5.49 5.74 -1.42
CA TRP A 52 -4.67 6.90 -1.79
C TRP A 52 -3.23 6.76 -1.30
N PHE A 53 -3.03 6.28 -0.08
CA PHE A 53 -1.70 6.07 0.48
C PHE A 53 -0.88 5.09 -0.35
N PHE A 54 -1.38 3.87 -0.58
CA PHE A 54 -0.65 2.87 -1.35
C PHE A 54 -0.47 3.28 -2.82
N GLU A 55 -1.46 3.91 -3.47
CA GLU A 55 -1.33 4.43 -4.84
C GLU A 55 -0.34 5.59 -4.95
N SER A 56 -0.15 6.36 -3.87
CA SER A 56 0.88 7.40 -3.84
C SER A 56 2.30 6.81 -3.75
N ILE A 57 2.43 5.62 -3.14
CA ILE A 57 3.70 4.95 -2.89
C ILE A 57 4.10 4.05 -4.04
N PHE A 58 3.26 3.11 -4.47
CA PHE A 58 3.66 2.14 -5.49
C PHE A 58 3.60 2.72 -6.91
N LYS A 59 4.51 2.27 -7.77
CA LYS A 59 4.70 2.79 -9.13
C LYS A 59 4.49 1.77 -10.24
N ASP A 60 4.23 0.53 -9.90
CA ASP A 60 3.86 -0.52 -10.85
C ASP A 60 2.56 -0.16 -11.59
N ASP A 61 2.60 -0.09 -12.93
CA ASP A 61 1.40 0.13 -13.78
C ASP A 61 0.56 -1.16 -13.88
N ILE A 62 -0.08 -1.52 -12.77
CA ILE A 62 -0.91 -2.70 -12.61
C ILE A 62 -2.21 -2.37 -11.87
N THR A 63 -3.22 -3.22 -12.04
CA THR A 63 -4.42 -3.19 -11.20
C THR A 63 -4.39 -4.31 -10.18
N VAL A 64 -4.58 -3.95 -8.91
CA VAL A 64 -4.73 -4.88 -7.79
C VAL A 64 -6.15 -4.81 -7.25
N ASP A 65 -6.82 -5.96 -7.21
CA ASP A 65 -8.18 -6.11 -6.71
C ASP A 65 -8.13 -6.58 -5.26
N LEU A 66 -8.58 -5.74 -4.34
CA LEU A 66 -8.62 -6.06 -2.90
C LEU A 66 -10.07 -6.16 -2.46
N LYS A 67 -10.51 -7.36 -2.10
CA LYS A 67 -11.85 -7.57 -1.56
C LYS A 67 -11.85 -7.28 -0.07
N VAL A 68 -12.80 -6.47 0.39
CA VAL A 68 -12.88 -6.01 1.77
C VAL A 68 -14.26 -6.32 2.35
N ASN A 69 -14.33 -6.55 3.65
CA ASN A 69 -15.60 -6.78 4.35
C ASN A 69 -15.58 -6.12 5.72
N VAL A 70 -16.61 -5.37 6.06
CA VAL A 70 -16.78 -4.78 7.40
C VAL A 70 -17.82 -5.62 8.15
N VAL A 71 -17.43 -6.18 9.29
CA VAL A 71 -18.26 -7.12 10.06
C VAL A 71 -18.38 -6.69 11.51
N ASN A 72 -19.53 -6.95 12.14
CA ASN A 72 -19.73 -6.71 13.57
C ASN A 72 -19.50 -8.02 14.34
N GLY A 73 -18.30 -8.17 14.91
CA GLY A 73 -17.87 -9.35 15.64
C GLY A 73 -16.96 -10.26 14.81
N SER A 74 -15.99 -10.87 15.49
CA SER A 74 -15.13 -11.93 14.97
C SER A 74 -15.09 -13.07 15.98
N THR A 75 -15.12 -14.30 15.51
CA THR A 75 -14.99 -15.49 16.36
C THR A 75 -13.60 -15.61 17.00
N SER A 76 -12.59 -14.91 16.46
CA SER A 76 -11.20 -14.93 16.96
C SER A 76 -10.87 -13.77 17.91
N GLY A 77 -11.73 -12.76 18.03
CA GLY A 77 -11.40 -11.54 18.77
C GLY A 77 -10.30 -10.67 18.11
N ALA A 78 -9.95 -10.94 16.85
CA ALA A 78 -9.05 -10.08 16.08
C ALA A 78 -9.75 -8.79 15.61
N LEU A 79 -8.96 -7.72 15.45
CA LEU A 79 -9.42 -6.43 14.89
C LEU A 79 -9.64 -6.52 13.38
N GLY A 80 -8.74 -7.24 12.70
CA GLY A 80 -8.81 -7.52 11.29
C GLY A 80 -8.33 -8.94 10.97
N LEU A 81 -8.52 -9.31 9.72
CA LEU A 81 -7.96 -10.53 9.13
C LEU A 81 -7.67 -10.27 7.67
N ALA A 82 -6.51 -10.72 7.21
CA ALA A 82 -6.15 -10.80 5.81
C ALA A 82 -6.01 -12.26 5.37
N LEU A 83 -6.62 -12.57 4.24
CA LEU A 83 -6.50 -13.83 3.54
C LEU A 83 -5.99 -13.58 2.14
N THR A 84 -4.80 -14.11 1.86
CA THR A 84 -4.16 -14.09 0.55
C THR A 84 -3.74 -15.52 0.24
N SER A 85 -4.00 -16.02 -0.98
CA SER A 85 -3.51 -17.33 -1.41
C SER A 85 -2.11 -17.20 -2.03
N PRO A 86 -1.02 -17.63 -1.37
CA PRO A 86 0.31 -17.54 -1.96
C PRO A 86 0.46 -18.63 -3.03
N ILE A 87 0.49 -18.21 -4.30
CA ILE A 87 0.65 -19.11 -5.44
C ILE A 87 2.06 -19.70 -5.41
N SER A 88 2.15 -21.00 -5.64
CA SER A 88 3.43 -21.71 -5.67
C SER A 88 4.17 -21.42 -6.97
N THR A 89 5.22 -20.61 -6.87
CA THR A 89 6.09 -20.20 -7.97
C THR A 89 7.44 -20.92 -7.86
N LYS A 90 8.01 -21.37 -8.97
CA LYS A 90 9.37 -21.94 -8.96
C LYS A 90 10.35 -20.88 -8.46
N GLN A 91 11.26 -21.26 -7.57
CA GLN A 91 12.28 -20.35 -7.07
C GLN A 91 13.09 -19.71 -8.20
N THR A 92 13.41 -20.47 -9.26
CA THR A 92 14.14 -19.97 -10.43
C THR A 92 13.37 -18.90 -11.19
N ASP A 93 12.05 -19.05 -11.30
CA ASP A 93 11.20 -18.11 -12.04
C ASP A 93 11.04 -16.83 -11.22
N TRP A 94 10.87 -16.93 -9.91
CA TRP A 94 10.88 -15.78 -9.00
C TRP A 94 12.20 -15.02 -9.05
N ARG A 95 13.34 -15.73 -8.93
CA ARG A 95 14.67 -15.11 -8.99
C ARG A 95 14.88 -14.37 -10.30
N ALA A 96 14.45 -14.95 -11.43
CA ALA A 96 14.54 -14.25 -12.72
C ALA A 96 13.64 -13.00 -12.76
N ALA A 97 12.44 -13.08 -12.17
CA ALA A 97 11.49 -11.98 -12.14
C ALA A 97 11.99 -10.79 -11.31
N ILE A 98 12.40 -11.02 -10.06
CA ILE A 98 12.89 -9.95 -9.19
C ILE A 98 14.16 -9.28 -9.76
N ILE A 99 15.03 -10.04 -10.42
CA ILE A 99 16.21 -9.48 -11.11
C ILE A 99 15.80 -8.61 -12.30
N ALA A 100 14.77 -9.02 -13.05
CA ALA A 100 14.29 -8.28 -14.22
C ALA A 100 13.48 -7.04 -13.84
N ASP A 101 12.81 -7.07 -12.69
CA ASP A 101 11.96 -6.00 -12.18
C ASP A 101 12.73 -4.88 -11.46
N ALA A 102 13.95 -5.18 -11.02
CA ALA A 102 14.87 -4.28 -10.32
C ALA A 102 14.92 -2.85 -10.87
N LYS A 103 14.44 -1.87 -10.09
CA LYS A 103 14.38 -0.45 -10.47
C LYS A 103 14.95 0.48 -9.41
N THR A 104 14.88 0.13 -8.13
CA THR A 104 15.28 1.01 -7.03
C THR A 104 16.76 0.83 -6.62
N SER A 105 17.27 1.76 -5.82
CA SER A 105 18.60 1.62 -5.20
C SER A 105 18.63 0.47 -4.19
N LEU A 106 17.49 0.16 -3.57
CA LEU A 106 17.32 -0.97 -2.67
C LEU A 106 17.39 -2.29 -3.43
N ASP A 107 16.71 -2.41 -4.58
CA ASP A 107 16.77 -3.60 -5.44
C ASP A 107 18.22 -3.97 -5.80
N SER A 108 19.01 -2.95 -6.14
CA SER A 108 20.42 -3.13 -6.50
C SER A 108 21.22 -3.80 -5.38
N VAL A 109 20.94 -3.47 -4.11
CA VAL A 109 21.58 -4.08 -2.95
C VAL A 109 20.99 -5.46 -2.67
N ALA A 110 19.66 -5.59 -2.69
CA ALA A 110 18.95 -6.83 -2.41
C ALA A 110 19.33 -7.95 -3.39
N ILE A 111 19.37 -7.65 -4.70
CA ILE A 111 19.69 -8.60 -5.77
C ILE A 111 21.12 -9.12 -5.66
N ALA A 112 22.06 -8.24 -5.32
CA ALA A 112 23.45 -8.61 -5.12
C ALA A 112 23.64 -9.61 -3.96
N ASN A 113 22.67 -9.69 -3.04
CA ASN A 113 22.75 -10.49 -1.82
C ASN A 113 21.59 -11.49 -1.66
N LEU A 114 20.92 -11.91 -2.74
CA LEU A 114 19.79 -12.85 -2.64
C LEU A 114 20.19 -14.20 -2.04
N ALA A 115 19.60 -14.51 -0.89
CA ALA A 115 19.81 -15.75 -0.16
C ALA A 115 19.56 -17.01 -1.00
N ASN A 116 20.51 -17.95 -0.98
CA ASN A 116 20.28 -19.30 -1.50
C ASN A 116 19.52 -20.12 -0.47
N PHE A 117 18.37 -20.67 -0.86
CA PHE A 117 17.58 -21.57 -0.03
C PHE A 117 17.21 -22.83 -0.80
N SER A 118 17.01 -23.93 -0.08
CA SER A 118 16.83 -25.28 -0.63
C SER A 118 15.44 -25.54 -1.21
N SER A 119 14.41 -24.80 -0.78
CA SER A 119 13.06 -24.93 -1.33
C SER A 119 13.03 -24.61 -2.83
N SER A 120 12.56 -25.56 -3.63
CA SER A 120 12.39 -25.40 -5.08
C SER A 120 11.29 -24.41 -5.49
N THR A 121 10.44 -24.02 -4.55
CA THR A 121 9.35 -23.06 -4.77
C THR A 121 9.28 -22.00 -3.68
N VAL A 122 8.62 -20.90 -4.00
CA VAL A 122 8.28 -19.80 -3.11
C VAL A 122 6.77 -19.53 -3.20
N GLY A 123 6.15 -19.06 -2.13
CA GLY A 123 4.75 -18.65 -2.11
C GLY A 123 4.61 -17.16 -2.35
N ILE A 124 4.11 -16.77 -3.52
CA ILE A 124 3.99 -15.36 -3.90
C ILE A 124 2.51 -14.95 -3.93
N SER A 125 2.17 -13.84 -3.29
CA SER A 125 0.80 -13.30 -3.39
C SER A 125 0.44 -12.92 -4.83
N PRO A 126 -0.85 -12.91 -5.21
CA PRO A 126 -1.26 -12.45 -6.54
C PRO A 126 -0.82 -11.01 -6.82
N ALA A 127 -0.92 -10.11 -5.84
CA ALA A 127 -0.50 -8.72 -5.98
C ALA A 127 1.01 -8.57 -6.30
N VAL A 128 1.87 -9.29 -5.58
CA VAL A 128 3.33 -9.27 -5.83
C VAL A 128 3.67 -9.95 -7.16
N GLN A 129 2.97 -11.01 -7.57
CA GLN A 129 3.17 -11.59 -8.91
C GLN A 129 2.80 -10.62 -10.03
N LYS A 130 1.79 -9.78 -9.83
CA LYS A 130 1.41 -8.75 -10.81
C LYS A 130 2.49 -7.69 -10.92
N ALA A 131 3.03 -7.21 -9.79
CA ALA A 131 4.13 -6.26 -9.74
C ALA A 131 5.37 -6.81 -10.46
N LEU A 132 5.79 -8.03 -10.11
CA LEU A 132 6.88 -8.76 -10.77
C LEU A 132 6.61 -9.18 -12.24
N GLY A 133 5.42 -8.91 -12.80
CA GLY A 133 5.08 -9.25 -14.19
C GLY A 133 4.96 -10.76 -14.49
N ILE A 134 4.81 -11.61 -13.46
CA ILE A 134 4.76 -13.08 -13.58
C ILE A 134 3.38 -13.69 -13.29
N TYR A 135 2.37 -12.87 -13.01
CA TYR A 135 1.01 -13.35 -12.75
C TYR A 135 0.38 -14.01 -13.98
N LYS A 136 -0.01 -15.29 -13.84
CA LYS A 136 -0.60 -16.10 -14.93
C LYS A 136 -2.10 -16.32 -14.79
N GLY A 137 -2.73 -15.63 -13.84
CA GLY A 137 -4.13 -15.81 -13.49
C GLY A 137 -4.32 -16.48 -12.12
N PRO A 138 -5.57 -16.53 -11.63
CA PRO A 138 -5.87 -16.95 -10.28
C PRO A 138 -5.69 -18.46 -10.10
N ASP A 139 -5.18 -18.87 -8.93
CA ASP A 139 -5.36 -20.24 -8.45
C ASP A 139 -6.82 -20.48 -7.99
N PHE A 140 -7.13 -21.69 -7.54
CA PHE A 140 -8.49 -22.02 -7.10
C PHE A 140 -9.00 -21.10 -5.98
N ILE A 141 -8.15 -20.77 -5.00
CA ILE A 141 -8.55 -19.95 -3.85
C ILE A 141 -8.73 -18.49 -4.26
N THR A 142 -7.82 -17.94 -5.07
CA THR A 142 -7.91 -16.58 -5.63
C THR A 142 -9.16 -16.45 -6.50
N ALA A 143 -9.49 -17.46 -7.30
CA ALA A 143 -10.70 -17.49 -8.11
C ALA A 143 -11.97 -17.55 -7.24
N LEU A 144 -11.94 -18.30 -6.13
CA LEU A 144 -13.04 -18.38 -5.17
C LEU A 144 -13.25 -17.05 -4.43
N ILE A 145 -12.15 -16.39 -4.04
CA ILE A 145 -12.19 -15.03 -3.48
C ILE A 145 -12.72 -14.06 -4.54
N GLY A 146 -12.32 -14.21 -5.80
CA GLY A 146 -12.66 -13.29 -6.90
C GLY A 146 -11.95 -11.94 -6.78
N ALA A 147 -10.76 -11.92 -6.18
CA ALA A 147 -9.87 -10.78 -6.00
C ALA A 147 -8.47 -11.29 -5.60
N ASP A 148 -7.44 -10.43 -5.60
CA ASP A 148 -6.06 -10.79 -5.24
C ASP A 148 -5.89 -11.11 -3.75
N SER A 149 -6.72 -10.50 -2.91
CA SER A 149 -6.83 -10.82 -1.49
C SER A 149 -8.23 -10.54 -0.95
N TYR A 150 -8.51 -11.09 0.23
CA TYR A 150 -9.70 -10.80 1.01
C TYR A 150 -9.29 -10.29 2.39
N THR A 151 -9.86 -9.17 2.83
CA THR A 151 -9.66 -8.62 4.16
C THR A 151 -11.00 -8.41 4.86
N SER A 152 -11.01 -8.59 6.18
CA SER A 152 -12.19 -8.41 7.01
C SER A 152 -11.87 -7.56 8.23
N TYR A 153 -12.77 -6.65 8.59
CA TYR A 153 -12.56 -5.65 9.64
C TYR A 153 -13.67 -5.76 10.69
N ASN A 154 -13.29 -6.07 11.92
CA ASN A 154 -14.21 -6.23 13.03
C ASN A 154 -14.50 -4.87 13.69
N VAL A 155 -15.70 -4.35 13.43
CA VAL A 155 -16.21 -3.08 13.99
C VAL A 155 -16.95 -3.26 15.31
N GLY A 156 -16.80 -4.41 15.98
CA GLY A 156 -17.29 -4.63 17.34
C GLY A 156 -16.50 -3.88 18.43
N TYR A 157 -15.42 -3.18 18.06
CA TYR A 157 -14.60 -2.36 18.95
C TYR A 157 -14.92 -0.86 18.82
N GLN A 158 -14.47 -0.07 19.79
CA GLN A 158 -14.51 1.38 19.71
C GLN A 158 -13.36 1.87 18.84
N TYR A 159 -13.70 2.58 17.76
CA TYR A 159 -12.74 3.13 16.81
C TYR A 159 -12.88 4.65 16.72
N ASP A 160 -11.74 5.29 16.54
CA ASP A 160 -11.64 6.60 15.93
C ASP A 160 -11.50 6.41 14.41
N TYR A 161 -12.33 7.12 13.66
CA TYR A 161 -12.37 7.06 12.20
C TYR A 161 -11.72 8.29 11.55
N ASP A 162 -11.27 9.26 12.34
CA ASP A 162 -10.64 10.49 11.88
C ASP A 162 -9.48 10.90 12.80
N THR A 163 -8.28 10.39 12.51
CA THR A 163 -7.10 10.62 13.35
C THR A 163 -6.46 12.00 13.20
N ARG A 164 -7.04 12.91 12.42
CA ARG A 164 -6.43 14.20 12.10
C ARG A 164 -6.28 15.12 13.31
N ASP A 165 -7.13 14.95 14.32
CA ASP A 165 -7.14 15.71 15.57
C ASP A 165 -6.61 14.90 16.78
N GLY A 166 -5.94 13.77 16.51
CA GLY A 166 -5.52 12.80 17.51
C GLY A 166 -6.46 11.60 17.56
N ILE A 167 -6.33 10.76 18.59
CA ILE A 167 -7.34 9.74 18.90
C ILE A 167 -8.24 10.30 20.00
N GLN A 168 -9.54 10.39 19.72
CA GLN A 168 -10.55 10.89 20.65
C GLN A 168 -11.01 9.78 21.61
N GLY A 169 -11.01 10.09 22.91
CA GLY A 169 -11.42 9.14 23.95
C GLY A 169 -10.53 7.89 24.00
N VAL A 170 -11.10 6.76 24.41
CA VAL A 170 -10.40 5.46 24.42
C VAL A 170 -10.87 4.65 23.22
N ALA A 171 -10.16 4.83 22.11
CA ALA A 171 -10.51 4.22 20.83
C ALA A 171 -9.27 3.68 20.10
N LEU A 172 -9.51 2.78 19.15
CA LEU A 172 -8.50 2.28 18.21
C LEU A 172 -8.49 3.13 16.95
N ASP A 173 -7.33 3.27 16.32
CA ASP A 173 -7.20 3.90 15.00
C ASP A 173 -7.73 2.96 13.91
N PHE A 174 -8.89 3.26 13.32
CA PHE A 174 -9.47 2.42 12.28
C PHE A 174 -8.63 2.43 11.00
N LEU A 175 -8.07 3.58 10.62
CA LEU A 175 -7.24 3.69 9.41
C LEU A 175 -5.98 2.84 9.54
N ASN A 176 -5.38 2.76 10.74
CA ASN A 176 -4.25 1.88 10.99
C ASN A 176 -4.58 0.42 10.72
N VAL A 177 -5.72 -0.07 11.25
CA VAL A 177 -6.17 -1.45 11.01
C VAL A 177 -6.45 -1.69 9.52
N VAL A 178 -7.09 -0.73 8.83
CA VAL A 178 -7.31 -0.83 7.38
C VAL A 178 -6.00 -0.96 6.63
N LEU A 179 -5.04 -0.06 6.88
CA LEU A 179 -3.75 -0.08 6.21
C LEU A 179 -3.00 -1.38 6.46
N GLN A 180 -2.99 -1.89 7.70
CA GLN A 180 -2.30 -3.12 8.07
C GLN A 180 -2.85 -4.34 7.30
N GLU A 181 -4.17 -4.55 7.29
CA GLU A 181 -4.75 -5.70 6.60
C GLU A 181 -4.58 -5.61 5.07
N LEU A 182 -4.71 -4.40 4.50
CA LEU A 182 -4.39 -4.19 3.08
C LEU A 182 -2.90 -4.44 2.79
N GLY A 183 -2.00 -4.08 3.70
CA GLY A 183 -0.57 -4.37 3.61
C GLY A 183 -0.27 -5.87 3.51
N HIS A 184 -0.98 -6.70 4.27
CA HIS A 184 -0.92 -8.16 4.10
C HIS A 184 -1.44 -8.61 2.72
N GLY A 185 -2.54 -8.01 2.25
CA GLY A 185 -3.08 -8.25 0.91
C GLY A 185 -2.11 -7.91 -0.21
N LEU A 186 -1.33 -6.84 -0.02
CA LEU A 186 -0.32 -6.34 -0.93
C LEU A 186 1.00 -7.12 -0.87
N GLY A 187 1.15 -8.00 0.11
CA GLY A 187 2.21 -9.01 0.11
C GLY A 187 3.13 -8.99 1.31
N PHE A 188 2.90 -8.16 2.33
CA PHE A 188 3.59 -8.31 3.60
C PHE A 188 3.10 -9.57 4.31
N SER A 189 3.70 -10.70 3.96
CA SER A 189 3.28 -12.02 4.39
C SER A 189 4.47 -12.96 4.61
N SER A 190 4.34 -13.79 5.64
CA SER A 190 5.28 -14.82 6.06
C SER A 190 4.56 -16.17 6.17
N GLY A 191 5.18 -17.21 5.63
CA GLY A 191 4.75 -18.60 5.75
C GLY A 191 5.31 -19.29 7.00
N VAL A 192 6.06 -18.56 7.84
CA VAL A 192 6.69 -19.11 9.05
C VAL A 192 5.63 -19.52 10.07
N ARG A 193 5.74 -20.74 10.57
CA ARG A 193 4.93 -21.31 11.64
C ARG A 193 5.76 -22.26 12.50
N ASP A 194 5.22 -22.67 13.63
CA ASP A 194 5.87 -23.66 14.49
C ASP A 194 6.18 -24.93 13.69
N GLY A 195 7.38 -25.48 13.88
CA GLY A 195 7.92 -26.61 13.12
C GLY A 195 8.48 -26.29 11.72
N ASN A 196 8.53 -25.03 11.28
CA ASN A 196 9.25 -24.66 10.06
C ASN A 196 10.73 -25.07 10.13
N THR A 197 11.23 -25.61 9.02
CA THR A 197 12.66 -25.87 8.77
C THR A 197 13.16 -24.95 7.64
N LEU A 198 14.47 -24.91 7.39
CA LEU A 198 15.04 -24.18 6.24
C LEU A 198 14.58 -24.72 4.88
N ASP A 199 14.07 -25.96 4.82
CA ASP A 199 13.50 -26.56 3.61
C ASP A 199 12.01 -26.21 3.40
N SER A 200 11.39 -25.52 4.36
CA SER A 200 10.00 -25.10 4.24
C SER A 200 9.85 -24.06 3.12
N ARG A 201 8.68 -24.00 2.49
CA ARG A 201 8.41 -23.04 1.40
C ARG A 201 8.32 -21.62 1.99
N PRO A 202 9.23 -20.69 1.67
CA PRO A 202 9.12 -19.30 2.11
C PRO A 202 8.03 -18.56 1.34
N SER A 203 7.48 -17.49 1.92
CA SER A 203 6.64 -16.52 1.20
C SER A 203 7.34 -15.18 0.97
N ASN A 204 6.62 -14.23 0.38
CA ASN A 204 7.06 -12.85 0.09
C ASN A 204 8.15 -12.28 1.02
N ALA A 205 7.83 -12.00 2.29
CA ALA A 205 8.79 -11.38 3.21
C ALA A 205 9.89 -12.34 3.69
N ASP A 206 9.64 -13.66 3.65
CA ASP A 206 10.58 -14.68 4.13
C ASP A 206 11.83 -14.79 3.26
N MET A 207 11.78 -14.36 2.00
CA MET A 207 12.93 -14.37 1.08
C MET A 207 14.04 -13.40 1.54
N PHE A 208 13.68 -12.45 2.40
CA PHE A 208 14.57 -11.44 3.00
C PHE A 208 14.61 -11.52 4.53
N ARG A 209 14.18 -12.66 5.09
CA ARG A 209 14.20 -12.93 6.52
C ARG A 209 15.50 -13.62 6.90
N TYR A 210 16.27 -12.96 7.76
CA TYR A 210 17.55 -13.44 8.25
C TYR A 210 17.52 -13.58 9.78
N LYS A 211 18.36 -14.47 10.30
CA LYS A 211 18.60 -14.63 11.73
C LYS A 211 20.06 -15.04 11.92
N ASP A 212 20.74 -14.42 12.88
CA ASP A 212 22.14 -14.72 13.21
C ASP A 212 23.09 -14.68 12.00
N GLY A 213 22.87 -13.75 11.06
CA GLY A 213 23.70 -13.57 9.86
C GLY A 213 23.37 -14.47 8.68
N GLU A 214 22.40 -15.38 8.82
CA GLU A 214 22.04 -16.36 7.80
C GLU A 214 20.57 -16.24 7.41
N TRP A 215 20.22 -16.67 6.19
CA TRP A 215 18.82 -16.75 5.79
C TRP A 215 18.11 -17.81 6.63
N ASP A 216 17.00 -17.44 7.28
CA ASP A 216 16.37 -18.32 8.26
C ASP A 216 14.87 -18.04 8.41
N ILE A 217 14.08 -19.07 8.08
CA ILE A 217 12.61 -19.08 8.16
C ILE A 217 12.08 -20.04 9.24
N THR A 218 12.94 -20.46 10.16
CA THR A 218 12.55 -21.25 11.33
C THR A 218 11.82 -20.38 12.35
N TRP A 219 11.02 -21.02 13.19
CA TRP A 219 10.22 -20.34 14.21
C TRP A 219 11.08 -19.73 15.33
N GLY A 220 10.70 -18.52 15.78
CA GLY A 220 11.29 -17.85 16.94
C GLY A 220 12.70 -17.29 16.73
N GLY A 221 13.33 -16.86 17.83
CA GLY A 221 14.63 -16.17 17.84
C GLY A 221 14.48 -14.67 17.54
N LYS A 222 15.51 -14.03 16.98
CA LYS A 222 15.46 -12.61 16.58
C LYS A 222 15.59 -12.43 15.07
N PRO A 223 14.61 -12.90 14.28
CA PRO A 223 14.64 -12.75 12.83
C PRO A 223 14.45 -11.27 12.45
N TYR A 224 15.08 -10.84 11.37
CA TYR A 224 15.03 -9.46 10.87
C TYR A 224 15.01 -9.41 9.35
N PHE A 225 14.55 -8.28 8.85
CA PHE A 225 14.63 -7.93 7.44
C PHE A 225 16.03 -7.44 7.09
N SER A 226 16.65 -8.04 6.07
CA SER A 226 17.94 -7.64 5.54
C SER A 226 17.97 -7.74 4.02
N ILE A 227 18.63 -6.78 3.40
CA ILE A 227 18.96 -6.73 1.97
C ILE A 227 20.47 -6.91 1.73
N ASP A 228 21.28 -6.97 2.80
CA ASP A 228 22.75 -7.06 2.77
C ASP A 228 23.26 -8.47 3.09
N GLY A 229 22.46 -9.48 2.75
CA GLY A 229 22.83 -10.90 2.93
C GLY A 229 22.84 -11.34 4.38
N GLY A 230 22.09 -10.65 5.25
CA GLY A 230 22.01 -10.95 6.68
C GLY A 230 23.03 -10.21 7.53
N ALA A 231 23.90 -9.37 6.96
CA ALA A 231 24.93 -8.69 7.75
C ALA A 231 24.33 -7.77 8.82
N ASN A 232 23.24 -7.06 8.53
CA ASN A 232 22.55 -6.21 9.50
C ASN A 232 21.03 -6.21 9.33
N PRO A 233 20.25 -6.01 10.41
CA PRO A 233 18.88 -5.55 10.27
C PRO A 233 18.88 -4.20 9.56
N LEU A 234 18.09 -4.08 8.48
CA LEU A 234 17.98 -2.82 7.75
C LEU A 234 17.58 -1.67 8.71
N PHE A 235 18.26 -0.53 8.57
CA PHE A 235 18.13 0.65 9.44
C PHE A 235 18.37 0.39 10.94
N GLY A 236 18.92 -0.77 11.33
CA GLY A 236 19.25 -1.12 12.71
C GLY A 236 18.06 -1.61 13.54
N ASN A 237 16.82 -1.55 13.04
CA ASN A 237 15.63 -2.02 13.74
C ASN A 237 14.52 -2.44 12.76
N SER A 238 14.59 -3.69 12.31
CA SER A 238 13.67 -4.28 11.31
C SER A 238 13.31 -5.73 11.66
N TYR A 239 13.14 -6.02 12.95
CA TYR A 239 12.86 -7.37 13.43
C TYR A 239 11.46 -7.83 13.03
N PHE A 240 11.35 -9.09 12.63
CA PHE A 240 10.08 -9.75 12.31
C PHE A 240 9.54 -10.56 13.48
N THR A 241 8.25 -10.85 13.41
CA THR A 241 7.61 -11.93 14.17
C THR A 241 7.28 -13.13 13.25
N PRO A 242 7.16 -14.38 13.75
CA PRO A 242 7.38 -14.84 15.11
C PRO A 242 8.85 -14.70 15.48
N GLY A 243 9.11 -13.90 16.50
CA GLY A 243 10.44 -13.67 17.04
C GLY A 243 10.49 -14.12 18.50
N ASP A 244 11.19 -13.34 19.32
CA ASP A 244 11.24 -13.50 20.77
C ASP A 244 9.99 -12.92 21.46
N ASP A 245 9.17 -12.17 20.72
CA ASP A 245 7.89 -11.62 21.14
C ASP A 245 6.72 -12.63 21.08
N GLY A 246 6.91 -13.77 20.41
CA GLY A 246 5.91 -14.83 20.27
C GLY A 246 4.63 -14.40 19.54
N ARG A 247 4.70 -13.34 18.74
CA ARG A 247 3.54 -12.79 18.02
C ARG A 247 3.27 -13.58 16.75
N GLN A 248 2.17 -13.25 16.09
CA GLN A 248 1.78 -13.92 14.85
C GLN A 248 2.76 -13.59 13.71
N PRO A 249 3.05 -14.51 12.79
CA PRO A 249 3.86 -14.24 11.59
C PRO A 249 3.27 -13.12 10.74
N SER A 250 4.04 -12.71 9.74
CA SER A 250 3.66 -11.66 8.77
C SER A 250 3.63 -10.25 9.35
N HIS A 251 4.37 -9.98 10.41
CA HIS A 251 4.41 -8.66 11.03
C HIS A 251 5.84 -8.26 11.43
N TRP A 252 6.03 -6.98 11.70
CA TRP A 252 7.16 -6.51 12.48
C TRP A 252 7.08 -7.03 13.91
N ARG A 253 8.21 -7.13 14.61
CA ARG A 253 8.23 -7.40 16.04
C ARG A 253 7.39 -6.34 16.74
N ASP A 254 6.53 -6.79 17.65
CA ASP A 254 5.63 -5.93 18.42
C ASP A 254 6.43 -4.92 19.24
N ALA A 255 6.18 -3.62 19.04
CA ALA A 255 6.84 -2.59 19.82
C ALA A 255 6.48 -2.68 21.31
N GLU A 256 7.47 -2.50 22.18
CA GLU A 256 7.25 -2.53 23.63
C GLU A 256 6.24 -1.45 24.06
N ARG A 257 5.22 -1.85 24.84
CA ARG A 257 4.13 -0.97 25.24
C ARG A 257 3.39 -1.44 26.48
N ILE A 258 2.76 -0.48 27.16
CA ILE A 258 1.65 -0.75 28.07
C ILE A 258 0.38 -0.90 27.21
N ARG A 259 -0.24 -2.09 27.26
CA ARG A 259 -1.45 -2.38 26.49
C ARG A 259 -2.65 -1.68 27.11
N GLY A 260 -3.33 -0.89 26.28
CA GLY A 260 -4.63 -0.33 26.60
C GLY A 260 -5.73 -1.38 26.57
N SER A 261 -6.92 -0.94 26.93
CA SER A 261 -8.16 -1.71 26.88
C SER A 261 -9.30 -0.80 26.41
N SER A 262 -10.51 -1.35 26.28
CA SER A 262 -11.71 -0.55 25.98
C SER A 262 -12.04 0.54 27.01
N THR A 263 -11.31 0.61 28.12
CA THR A 263 -11.50 1.60 29.19
C THR A 263 -10.24 2.39 29.54
N MET A 264 -9.09 2.08 28.93
CA MET A 264 -7.81 2.70 29.26
C MET A 264 -6.94 2.86 28.02
N CYS A 265 -6.37 4.06 27.82
CA CYS A 265 -5.37 4.27 26.79
C CYS A 265 -4.12 3.41 27.05
N GLY A 266 -3.56 2.89 25.97
CA GLY A 266 -2.23 2.31 26.02
C GLY A 266 -1.14 3.38 25.99
N GLN A 267 0.10 2.96 26.24
CA GLN A 267 1.27 3.82 26.16
C GLN A 267 2.38 3.08 25.42
N GLU A 268 2.89 3.69 24.36
CA GLU A 268 4.11 3.22 23.69
C GLU A 268 5.32 3.43 24.59
N LEU A 269 6.15 2.40 24.74
CA LEU A 269 7.45 2.47 25.40
C LEU A 269 8.59 2.44 24.39
N GLU A 270 8.33 1.85 23.22
CA GLU A 270 9.20 1.86 22.06
C GLU A 270 8.41 2.34 20.82
N PRO A 271 9.02 3.10 19.89
CA PRO A 271 8.39 3.43 18.63
C PRO A 271 8.00 2.20 17.83
N GLN A 272 6.89 2.30 17.08
CA GLN A 272 6.53 1.28 16.10
C GLN A 272 7.64 1.16 15.04
N ILE A 273 8.00 -0.08 14.68
CA ILE A 273 8.92 -0.32 13.55
C ILE A 273 8.27 0.15 12.25
N GLY A 274 6.95 -0.01 12.12
CA GLY A 274 6.16 0.32 10.95
C GLY A 274 4.68 0.01 11.14
N GLY A 275 3.90 0.19 10.08
CA GLY A 275 2.45 -0.01 10.06
C GLY A 275 2.04 -1.48 10.16
N MET A 276 2.97 -2.39 9.86
CA MET A 276 2.78 -3.83 9.99
C MET A 276 3.09 -4.35 11.41
N ASP A 277 2.92 -3.52 12.43
CA ASP A 277 2.99 -3.91 13.83
C ASP A 277 1.77 -4.79 14.21
N PRO A 278 1.96 -5.95 14.89
CA PRO A 278 0.88 -6.90 15.14
C PRO A 278 -0.14 -6.42 16.18
N THR A 279 0.11 -5.30 16.85
CA THR A 279 -0.80 -4.73 17.83
C THR A 279 -1.18 -3.31 17.42
N ALA A 280 -2.47 -3.06 17.18
CA ALA A 280 -3.03 -1.71 17.29
C ALA A 280 -3.45 -1.47 18.74
N ASN A 281 -2.85 -0.46 19.39
CA ASN A 281 -3.13 -0.14 20.80
C ASN A 281 -4.21 0.94 20.91
N TYR A 282 -4.95 0.96 22.01
CA TYR A 282 -5.92 2.04 22.26
C TYR A 282 -5.19 3.38 22.44
N CYS A 283 -5.71 4.43 21.82
CA CYS A 283 -5.15 5.79 21.82
C CYS A 283 -3.80 5.93 21.09
N GLN A 284 -3.43 4.97 20.25
CA GLN A 284 -2.21 4.98 19.44
C GLN A 284 -2.55 5.36 17.99
N ILE A 285 -1.81 6.32 17.44
CA ILE A 285 -1.87 6.67 16.01
C ILE A 285 -0.92 5.74 15.27
N GLY A 286 -1.39 5.06 14.22
CA GLY A 286 -0.52 4.23 13.39
C GLY A 286 0.52 5.03 12.63
N VAL A 287 1.71 4.46 12.42
CA VAL A 287 2.77 5.05 11.60
C VAL A 287 3.35 4.04 10.62
N TRP A 288 3.47 4.45 9.37
CA TRP A 288 4.19 3.72 8.32
C TRP A 288 5.57 4.34 8.15
N THR A 289 6.61 3.52 8.01
CA THR A 289 8.01 3.97 8.03
C THR A 289 8.78 3.47 6.81
N ALA A 290 10.04 3.91 6.70
CA ALA A 290 10.98 3.42 5.70
C ALA A 290 11.14 1.89 5.74
N ASN A 291 10.98 1.24 6.91
CA ASN A 291 11.02 -0.22 7.01
C ASN A 291 9.89 -0.88 6.22
N ASP A 292 8.65 -0.38 6.34
CA ASP A 292 7.51 -0.93 5.61
C ASP A 292 7.77 -0.85 4.10
N LEU A 293 8.15 0.33 3.62
CA LEU A 293 8.39 0.55 2.19
C LEU A 293 9.56 -0.30 1.69
N ALA A 294 10.62 -0.45 2.48
CA ALA A 294 11.77 -1.27 2.12
C ALA A 294 11.43 -2.75 1.92
N VAL A 295 10.49 -3.30 2.71
CA VAL A 295 10.01 -4.67 2.49
C VAL A 295 9.18 -4.76 1.22
N PHE A 296 8.26 -3.82 1.00
CA PHE A 296 7.46 -3.82 -0.24
C PHE A 296 8.35 -3.71 -1.48
N ASP A 297 9.36 -2.84 -1.43
CA ASP A 297 10.40 -2.69 -2.46
C ASP A 297 11.11 -4.04 -2.71
N ALA A 298 11.72 -4.61 -1.67
CA ALA A 298 12.44 -5.87 -1.80
C ALA A 298 11.59 -7.04 -2.31
N ILE A 299 10.29 -7.12 -1.98
CA ILE A 299 9.47 -8.24 -2.46
C ILE A 299 9.00 -8.06 -3.91
N GLY A 300 9.19 -6.88 -4.51
CA GLY A 300 8.96 -6.60 -5.92
C GLY A 300 7.97 -5.48 -6.23
N TRP A 301 7.77 -4.50 -5.35
CA TRP A 301 6.99 -3.30 -5.66
C TRP A 301 7.92 -2.12 -5.93
N ASP A 302 7.72 -1.37 -7.00
CA ASP A 302 8.43 -0.10 -7.15
C ASP A 302 7.87 0.94 -6.18
N VAL A 303 8.71 1.55 -5.34
CA VAL A 303 8.27 2.58 -4.39
C VAL A 303 8.70 4.00 -4.79
N ALA A 304 7.85 4.98 -4.50
CA ALA A 304 8.06 6.40 -4.79
C ALA A 304 9.22 7.04 -4.01
N VAL A 305 9.64 6.40 -2.92
CA VAL A 305 10.58 6.95 -1.94
C VAL A 305 11.82 6.07 -1.95
N ASP A 306 12.97 6.63 -2.30
CA ASP A 306 14.25 5.98 -2.06
C ASP A 306 14.52 5.97 -0.54
N VAL A 307 14.22 4.85 0.10
CA VAL A 307 14.37 4.64 1.54
C VAL A 307 15.82 4.57 1.99
N LEU A 308 16.76 4.21 1.11
CA LEU A 308 18.18 4.21 1.45
C LEU A 308 18.74 5.64 1.55
N GLN A 309 18.19 6.57 0.76
CA GLN A 309 18.48 8.00 0.89
C GLN A 309 17.62 8.70 1.94
N ASN A 310 16.47 8.11 2.30
CA ASN A 310 15.52 8.68 3.27
C ASN A 310 15.17 7.69 4.38
N PRO A 311 16.16 7.21 5.19
CA PRO A 311 15.92 6.19 6.21
C PRO A 311 14.99 6.65 7.34
N GLY A 312 14.81 7.97 7.51
CA GLY A 312 13.88 8.56 8.47
C GLY A 312 12.48 8.82 7.93
N TRP A 313 12.17 8.37 6.71
CA TRP A 313 10.83 8.55 6.14
C TRP A 313 9.77 7.88 7.03
N SER A 314 8.71 8.63 7.31
CA SER A 314 7.53 8.10 7.99
C SER A 314 6.28 8.91 7.65
N MET A 315 5.12 8.26 7.73
CA MET A 315 3.82 8.89 7.59
C MET A 315 2.83 8.27 8.58
N SER A 316 2.30 9.09 9.49
CA SER A 316 1.25 8.66 10.41
C SER A 316 -0.10 8.60 9.71
N THR A 317 -1.03 7.79 10.22
CA THR A 317 -2.42 7.72 9.73
C THR A 317 -3.09 9.09 9.75
N ALA A 318 -2.77 9.94 10.73
CA ALA A 318 -3.22 11.33 10.80
C ALA A 318 -2.69 12.17 9.61
N GLN A 319 -1.43 11.97 9.20
CA GLN A 319 -0.87 12.61 8.00
C GLN A 319 -1.50 12.05 6.73
N ILE A 320 -1.69 10.73 6.64
CA ILE A 320 -2.35 10.07 5.51
C ILE A 320 -3.75 10.66 5.30
N MET A 321 -4.56 10.71 6.36
CA MET A 321 -5.92 11.23 6.30
C MET A 321 -5.96 12.70 5.91
N ARG A 322 -5.06 13.55 6.44
CA ARG A 322 -4.94 14.95 6.02
C ARG A 322 -4.58 15.09 4.53
N ASN A 323 -3.58 14.34 4.08
CA ASN A 323 -3.08 14.44 2.71
C ASN A 323 -4.10 13.91 1.69
N TYR A 324 -4.79 12.81 2.01
CA TYR A 324 -5.89 12.29 1.22
C TYR A 324 -6.98 13.35 1.02
N LEU A 325 -7.49 13.93 2.11
CA LEU A 325 -8.57 14.92 2.04
C LEU A 325 -8.13 16.22 1.32
N ALA A 326 -6.86 16.59 1.39
CA ALA A 326 -6.32 17.72 0.63
C ALA A 326 -6.13 17.42 -0.87
N SER A 327 -5.94 16.14 -1.24
CA SER A 327 -5.74 15.71 -2.64
C SER A 327 -7.05 15.47 -3.38
N VAL A 328 -8.16 15.26 -2.67
CA VAL A 328 -9.50 15.16 -3.27
C VAL A 328 -10.03 16.57 -3.55
N PRO A 329 -10.29 16.95 -4.82
CA PRO A 329 -10.81 18.28 -5.10
C PRO A 329 -12.15 18.47 -4.39
N GLU A 330 -12.27 19.56 -3.63
CA GLU A 330 -13.52 19.87 -2.93
C GLU A 330 -14.70 19.94 -3.91
N PRO A 331 -15.94 19.62 -3.48
CA PRO A 331 -17.13 19.74 -4.33
C PRO A 331 -17.29 21.13 -4.99
N SER A 332 -16.81 22.17 -4.32
CA SER A 332 -16.72 23.54 -4.86
C SER A 332 -15.78 23.63 -6.07
N THR A 333 -14.62 22.97 -6.04
CA THR A 333 -13.67 22.89 -7.15
C THR A 333 -14.30 22.17 -8.34
N TRP A 334 -15.02 21.07 -8.12
CA TRP A 334 -15.80 20.40 -9.17
C TRP A 334 -16.90 21.30 -9.73
N ALA A 335 -17.66 21.97 -8.87
CA ALA A 335 -18.71 22.89 -9.29
C ALA A 335 -18.16 24.06 -10.10
N MET A 336 -17.01 24.62 -9.72
CA MET A 336 -16.33 25.70 -10.43
C MET A 336 -15.75 25.22 -11.76
N MET A 337 -15.22 23.99 -11.82
CA MET A 337 -14.75 23.38 -13.07
C MET A 337 -15.92 23.14 -14.02
N ILE A 338 -17.01 22.52 -13.54
CA ILE A 338 -18.23 22.27 -14.33
C ILE A 338 -18.86 23.58 -14.78
N PHE A 339 -18.95 24.58 -13.89
CA PHE A 339 -19.46 25.90 -14.22
C PHE A 339 -18.57 26.60 -15.24
N GLY A 340 -17.25 26.55 -15.07
CA GLY A 340 -16.27 27.14 -16.00
C GLY A 340 -16.38 26.55 -17.39
N PHE A 341 -16.39 25.21 -17.51
CA PHE A 341 -16.60 24.54 -18.79
C PHE A 341 -17.98 24.80 -19.38
N GLY A 342 -19.03 24.87 -18.55
CA GLY A 342 -20.38 25.23 -18.96
C GLY A 342 -20.48 26.65 -19.51
N ALA A 343 -19.84 27.62 -18.85
CA ALA A 343 -19.80 29.02 -19.25
C ALA A 343 -19.03 29.22 -20.57
N VAL A 344 -17.87 28.56 -20.73
CA VAL A 344 -17.10 28.58 -21.97
C VAL A 344 -17.90 27.94 -23.12
N GLY A 345 -18.52 26.78 -22.88
CA GLY A 345 -19.38 26.12 -23.87
C GLY A 345 -20.57 26.99 -24.30
N ALA A 346 -21.21 27.68 -23.35
CA ALA A 346 -22.30 28.61 -23.64
C ALA A 346 -21.83 29.83 -24.46
N ALA A 347 -20.64 30.37 -24.17
CA ALA A 347 -20.04 31.46 -24.92
C ALA A 347 -19.68 31.05 -26.36
N MET A 348 -19.11 29.86 -26.56
CA MET A 348 -18.78 29.33 -27.89
C MET A 348 -20.02 29.03 -28.74
N ARG A 349 -21.15 28.68 -28.12
CA ARG A 349 -22.43 28.41 -28.80
C ARG A 349 -23.13 29.69 -29.27
N ARG A 350 -22.77 30.87 -28.75
CA ARG A 350 -23.23 32.17 -29.28
C ARG A 350 -22.46 32.53 -30.56
N ARG A 351 -22.72 31.83 -31.66
CA ARG A 351 -22.40 32.36 -32.99
C ARG A 351 -23.49 33.36 -33.40
N PRO A 352 -23.14 34.62 -33.74
CA PRO A 352 -24.12 35.56 -34.30
C PRO A 352 -24.66 35.00 -35.62
N ARG A 353 -25.98 34.94 -35.76
CA ARG A 353 -26.61 34.66 -37.07
C ARG A 353 -26.28 35.82 -37.99
N VAL A 354 -25.43 35.56 -38.99
CA VAL A 354 -25.16 36.52 -40.07
C VAL A 354 -26.44 36.64 -40.89
N SER A 355 -27.16 37.75 -40.73
CA SER A 355 -28.28 38.09 -41.61
C SER A 355 -27.72 38.73 -42.87
N VAL A 356 -27.76 38.01 -43.99
CA VAL A 356 -27.41 38.56 -45.30
C VAL A 356 -28.63 39.30 -45.84
N ARG A 357 -28.51 40.61 -46.05
CA ARG A 357 -29.54 41.42 -46.71
C ARG A 357 -29.13 41.60 -48.17
N PHE A 358 -29.89 41.02 -49.10
CA PHE A 358 -29.72 41.25 -50.52
C PHE A 358 -30.26 42.64 -50.88
N VAL A 359 -29.47 43.41 -51.63
CA VAL A 359 -29.84 44.72 -52.19
C VAL A 359 -30.18 44.55 -53.64
#